data_AF-A0A8H3TQ71-F1
#
_entry.id   AF-A0A8H3TQ71-F1
#
_cell.length_a   1.000
_cell.length_b   1.000
_cell.length_c   1.000
_cell.angle_alpha   90.00
_cell.angle_beta   90.00
_cell.angle_gamma   90.00
#
_symmetry.space_group_name_H-M   'P 1'
#
loop_
_entity.id
_entity.type
_entity.pdbx_description
1 polymer ?
#
loop_
_entity_poly.entity_id
_entity_poly.type
_entity_poly.pdbx_seq_one_letter_code
_entity_poly.pdbx_strand_id
1 'polypeptide(L)'
;MVTTVAPGDSVLLSYTSCSSCPACEEHKPSACLQWQAMNFGRVRGGGFVDAAGAKMAGKGDALVHGAFFGQSSMANMAIVSEASVSSDTDLVALAPLGCGLMTGSGAVINRLRPTPDSSIAIYGLGAVGMSGILAPAHLKVSTIVAIDVVPSRLAIAKEFGATHTLDARAPDVLAQLRPGVKPDFAIFEHVCTAKIYSAVLMGCCYPREFVPFLIDLHRQGKFPIEKISKKYKVDQFQEAILAMETGEVIKPIIVFD
;
A
#
# COMPACT_ATOMS: atom_id res chain seq x y z
N MET A 1 -1.34 16.86 -22.14
CA MET A 1 -2.16 16.01 -23.03
C MET A 1 -2.15 14.61 -22.43
N VAL A 2 -3.29 13.93 -22.37
CA VAL A 2 -3.42 12.54 -21.89
C VAL A 2 -3.16 11.61 -23.08
N THR A 3 -2.31 10.59 -22.95
CA THR A 3 -1.83 9.78 -24.09
C THR A 3 -1.87 8.25 -23.88
N THR A 4 -2.10 7.79 -22.66
CA THR A 4 -2.01 6.39 -22.19
C THR A 4 -3.36 5.80 -21.79
N VAL A 5 -4.42 6.61 -21.72
CA VAL A 5 -5.80 6.18 -21.45
C VAL A 5 -6.81 6.96 -22.30
N ALA A 6 -7.96 6.36 -22.56
CA ALA A 6 -9.06 6.94 -23.32
C ALA A 6 -10.40 6.84 -22.55
N PRO A 7 -11.42 7.64 -22.91
CA PRO A 7 -12.76 7.48 -22.36
C PRO A 7 -13.28 6.05 -22.53
N GLY A 8 -13.77 5.44 -21.44
CA GLY A 8 -14.23 4.05 -21.41
C GLY A 8 -13.23 3.07 -20.79
N ASP A 9 -11.95 3.45 -20.65
CA ASP A 9 -10.96 2.60 -20.01
C ASP A 9 -11.23 2.45 -18.51
N SER A 10 -11.11 1.22 -18.01
CA SER A 10 -11.05 0.94 -16.59
C SER A 10 -9.64 1.26 -16.06
N VAL A 11 -9.57 2.04 -14.99
CA VAL A 11 -8.30 2.50 -14.40
C VAL A 11 -8.26 2.31 -12.89
N LEU A 12 -7.07 1.98 -12.39
CA LEU A 12 -6.73 1.91 -10.98
C LEU A 12 -5.93 3.14 -10.60
N LEU A 13 -6.32 3.77 -9.49
CA LEU A 13 -5.72 5.00 -9.00
C LEU A 13 -4.61 4.71 -7.98
N SER A 14 -3.42 5.23 -8.23
CA SER A 14 -2.30 5.26 -7.31
C SER A 14 -2.06 6.70 -6.80
N TYR A 15 -0.90 6.94 -6.19
CA TYR A 15 -0.46 8.29 -5.83
C TYR A 15 0.00 9.06 -7.06
N THR A 16 0.03 10.39 -6.96
CA THR A 16 0.51 11.26 -8.04
C THR A 16 1.96 11.68 -7.82
N SER A 17 2.64 12.02 -8.91
CA SER A 17 3.99 12.61 -8.93
C SER A 17 4.09 13.68 -10.03
N CYS A 18 5.15 14.48 -10.03
CA CYS A 18 5.31 15.58 -11.00
C CYS A 18 5.73 15.11 -12.40
N SER A 19 6.19 13.85 -12.54
CA SER A 19 6.64 13.23 -13.80
C SER A 19 7.86 13.87 -14.47
N SER A 20 8.47 14.91 -13.89
CA SER A 20 9.54 15.71 -14.54
C SER A 20 10.74 16.02 -13.65
N CYS A 21 10.70 15.69 -12.35
CA CYS A 21 11.91 15.83 -11.52
C CYS A 21 12.85 14.64 -11.74
N PRO A 22 14.14 14.72 -11.39
CA PRO A 22 15.11 13.65 -11.64
C PRO A 22 14.65 12.27 -11.15
N ALA A 23 14.06 12.21 -9.95
CA ALA A 23 13.51 10.95 -9.43
C ALA A 23 12.37 10.37 -10.30
N CYS A 24 11.50 11.22 -10.87
CA CYS A 24 10.44 10.76 -11.76
C CYS A 24 10.98 10.29 -13.12
N GLU A 25 11.98 11.00 -13.66
CA GLU A 25 12.67 10.62 -14.90
C GLU A 25 13.38 9.26 -14.75
N GLU A 26 13.88 8.95 -13.56
CA GLU A 26 14.45 7.64 -13.21
C GLU A 26 13.39 6.58 -12.83
N HIS A 27 12.11 6.81 -13.10
CA HIS A 27 11.01 5.91 -12.74
C HIS A 27 10.90 5.61 -11.23
N LYS A 28 11.29 6.57 -10.37
CA LYS A 28 11.17 6.51 -8.91
C LYS A 28 10.19 7.57 -8.38
N PRO A 29 8.90 7.53 -8.77
CA PRO A 29 7.96 8.57 -8.42
C PRO A 29 7.66 8.68 -6.92
N SER A 30 7.96 7.64 -6.11
CA SER A 30 7.88 7.73 -4.65
C SER A 30 8.95 8.64 -4.04
N ALA A 31 9.99 8.99 -4.78
CA ALA A 31 11.01 9.96 -4.38
C ALA A 31 10.81 11.33 -5.08
N CYS A 32 9.62 11.60 -5.61
CA CYS A 32 9.31 12.85 -6.27
C CYS A 32 9.50 14.05 -5.32
N LEU A 33 10.17 15.10 -5.81
CA LEU A 33 10.43 16.32 -5.03
C LEU A 33 9.14 17.09 -4.66
N GLN A 34 8.06 16.86 -5.40
CA GLN A 34 6.75 17.48 -5.17
C GLN A 34 5.76 16.53 -4.48
N TRP A 35 6.21 15.34 -4.02
CA TRP A 35 5.32 14.27 -3.57
C TRP A 35 4.38 14.73 -2.45
N GLN A 36 4.91 15.41 -1.42
CA GLN A 36 4.10 15.92 -0.31
C GLN A 36 3.06 16.93 -0.78
N ALA A 37 3.46 17.91 -1.59
CA ALA A 37 2.57 18.95 -2.11
C ALA A 37 1.44 18.35 -2.97
N MET A 38 1.76 17.39 -3.83
CA MET A 38 0.78 16.83 -4.77
C MET A 38 -0.18 15.81 -4.13
N ASN A 39 0.22 15.15 -3.03
CA ASN A 39 -0.60 14.12 -2.38
C ASN A 39 -1.27 14.60 -1.08
N PHE A 40 -0.73 15.62 -0.41
CA PHE A 40 -1.26 16.16 0.86
C PHE A 40 -1.52 17.66 0.82
N GLY A 41 -1.29 18.34 -0.31
CA GLY A 41 -1.42 19.79 -0.43
C GLY A 41 -2.84 20.34 -0.39
N ARG A 42 -3.89 19.49 -0.28
CA ARG A 42 -5.32 19.86 -0.20
C ARG A 42 -5.92 20.56 -1.42
N VAL A 43 -5.06 21.01 -2.32
CA VAL A 43 -5.35 21.60 -3.62
C VAL A 43 -4.49 20.88 -4.65
N ARG A 44 -5.00 20.73 -5.87
CA ARG A 44 -4.15 20.33 -7.00
C ARG A 44 -3.22 21.51 -7.27
N GLY A 45 -1.91 21.26 -7.29
CA GLY A 45 -0.92 22.29 -7.61
C GLY A 45 -1.30 23.05 -8.89
N GLY A 46 -1.14 24.38 -8.88
CA GLY A 46 -1.56 25.24 -9.99
C GLY A 46 -3.00 25.74 -9.94
N GLY A 47 -3.70 25.65 -8.80
CA GLY A 47 -5.01 26.27 -8.66
C GLY A 47 -6.02 25.73 -9.67
N PHE A 48 -6.28 24.42 -9.63
CA PHE A 48 -7.41 23.85 -10.38
C PHE A 48 -8.72 24.29 -9.73
N VAL A 49 -9.14 25.48 -10.10
CA VAL A 49 -10.53 25.84 -10.32
C VAL A 49 -10.94 25.30 -11.69
N ASP A 50 -12.20 24.87 -11.84
CA ASP A 50 -12.72 24.64 -13.19
C ASP A 50 -12.65 25.93 -14.03
N ALA A 51 -13.00 25.86 -15.32
CA ALA A 51 -13.00 27.03 -16.19
C ALA A 51 -13.90 28.19 -15.70
N ALA A 52 -14.75 27.95 -14.69
CA ALA A 52 -15.66 28.91 -14.07
C ALA A 52 -15.21 29.38 -12.67
N GLY A 53 -14.06 28.94 -12.14
CA GLY A 53 -13.63 29.35 -10.80
C GLY A 53 -14.21 28.49 -9.65
N ALA A 54 -14.90 27.39 -9.94
CA ALA A 54 -15.60 26.62 -8.93
C ALA A 54 -14.63 25.83 -8.05
N LYS A 55 -14.77 26.03 -6.74
CA LYS A 55 -14.20 25.16 -5.71
C LYS A 55 -15.05 23.89 -5.66
N MET A 56 -14.48 22.76 -5.22
CA MET A 56 -15.32 21.64 -4.76
C MET A 56 -16.15 22.17 -3.58
N ALA A 57 -17.42 22.47 -3.84
CA ALA A 57 -18.36 22.94 -2.84
C ALA A 57 -19.01 21.72 -2.19
N GLY A 58 -19.00 21.68 -0.86
CA GLY A 58 -19.76 20.73 -0.08
C GLY A 58 -21.25 21.06 -0.11
N LYS A 59 -22.00 20.46 0.81
CA LYS A 59 -23.41 20.83 1.02
C LYS A 59 -23.46 22.27 1.59
N GLY A 60 -23.97 23.23 0.81
CA GLY A 60 -23.98 24.67 1.15
C GLY A 60 -22.65 25.38 0.85
N ASP A 61 -22.31 26.40 1.63
CA ASP A 61 -21.06 27.18 1.48
C ASP A 61 -19.81 26.48 2.07
N ALA A 62 -19.94 25.22 2.50
CA ALA A 62 -18.86 24.47 3.11
C ALA A 62 -17.75 24.16 2.08
N LEU A 63 -16.54 24.61 2.36
CA LEU A 63 -15.37 24.30 1.53
C LEU A 63 -14.97 22.84 1.70
N VAL A 64 -14.89 22.08 0.61
CA VAL A 64 -14.32 20.73 0.60
C VAL A 64 -12.95 20.77 -0.05
N HIS A 65 -11.92 20.42 0.72
CA HIS A 65 -10.59 20.22 0.19
C HIS A 65 -10.50 18.91 -0.61
N GLY A 66 -9.65 18.89 -1.63
CA GLY A 66 -9.50 17.74 -2.53
C GLY A 66 -8.03 17.37 -2.76
N ALA A 67 -7.78 16.63 -3.84
CA ALA A 67 -6.46 16.14 -4.22
C ALA A 67 -5.72 15.31 -3.15
N PHE A 68 -6.42 14.72 -2.17
CA PHE A 68 -5.82 13.72 -1.29
C PHE A 68 -5.29 12.55 -2.11
N PHE A 69 -3.99 12.27 -2.01
CA PHE A 69 -3.24 11.36 -2.87
C PHE A 69 -3.35 11.67 -4.38
N GLY A 70 -3.62 12.93 -4.75
CA GLY A 70 -3.89 13.33 -6.13
C GLY A 70 -5.23 12.86 -6.69
N GLN A 71 -6.04 12.16 -5.90
CA GLN A 71 -7.29 11.51 -6.33
C GLN A 71 -8.53 12.03 -5.62
N SER A 72 -8.57 11.97 -4.28
CA SER A 72 -9.81 12.12 -3.50
C SER A 72 -10.94 11.20 -3.96
N SER A 73 -10.67 9.90 -4.02
CA SER A 73 -11.54 8.85 -4.57
C SER A 73 -12.71 8.43 -3.68
N MET A 74 -12.95 9.12 -2.56
CA MET A 74 -14.18 8.94 -1.77
C MET A 74 -15.33 9.78 -2.37
N ALA A 75 -15.57 9.62 -3.68
CA ALA A 75 -16.58 10.32 -4.47
C ALA A 75 -16.88 9.52 -5.75
N ASN A 76 -18.09 9.66 -6.30
CA ASN A 76 -18.47 8.99 -7.56
C ASN A 76 -17.58 9.40 -8.76
N MET A 77 -17.00 10.61 -8.71
CA MET A 77 -16.09 11.10 -9.73
C MET A 77 -14.82 11.67 -9.10
N ALA A 78 -13.67 11.31 -9.67
CA ALA A 78 -12.37 11.86 -9.29
C ALA A 78 -11.64 12.37 -10.52
N ILE A 79 -11.19 13.62 -10.48
CA ILE A 79 -10.20 14.12 -11.43
C ILE A 79 -8.85 13.56 -10.96
N VAL A 80 -7.99 13.12 -11.88
CA VAL A 80 -6.67 12.55 -11.56
C VAL A 80 -5.64 12.93 -12.60
N SER A 81 -4.35 12.86 -12.23
CA SER A 81 -3.27 12.91 -13.20
C SER A 81 -3.12 11.56 -13.87
N GLU A 82 -2.87 11.55 -15.18
CA GLU A 82 -2.50 10.33 -15.90
C GLU A 82 -1.24 9.66 -15.30
N ALA A 83 -0.37 10.40 -14.62
CA ALA A 83 0.77 9.83 -13.90
C ALA A 83 0.38 8.88 -12.76
N SER A 84 -0.86 8.96 -12.27
CA SER A 84 -1.38 8.17 -11.15
C SER A 84 -2.27 7.00 -11.58
N VAL A 85 -2.45 6.77 -12.88
CA VAL A 85 -3.36 5.72 -13.37
C VAL A 85 -2.59 4.51 -13.92
N SER A 86 -3.15 3.33 -13.68
CA SER A 86 -2.79 2.08 -14.36
C SER A 86 -4.08 1.48 -14.93
N SER A 87 -4.13 1.24 -16.24
CA SER A 87 -5.32 0.67 -16.90
C SER A 87 -5.28 -0.86 -16.88
N ASP A 88 -6.44 -1.45 -16.60
CA ASP A 88 -6.70 -2.89 -16.73
C ASP A 88 -8.23 -3.13 -16.66
N THR A 89 -8.68 -4.37 -16.66
CA THR A 89 -10.07 -4.82 -16.58
C THR A 89 -10.42 -5.34 -15.18
N ASP A 90 -11.71 -5.24 -14.80
CA ASP A 90 -12.27 -5.72 -13.53
C ASP A 90 -11.49 -5.29 -12.26
N LEU A 91 -11.32 -3.98 -12.12
CA LEU A 91 -10.41 -3.40 -11.12
C LEU A 91 -11.03 -3.18 -9.73
N VAL A 92 -12.33 -3.41 -9.54
CA VAL A 92 -13.02 -3.06 -8.28
C VAL A 92 -12.42 -3.80 -7.08
N ALA A 93 -12.17 -5.10 -7.20
CA ALA A 93 -11.53 -5.89 -6.15
C ALA A 93 -10.03 -5.54 -5.97
N LEU A 94 -9.44 -4.93 -7.00
CA LEU A 94 -8.01 -4.67 -7.12
C LEU A 94 -7.62 -3.26 -6.68
N ALA A 95 -8.59 -2.37 -6.44
CA ALA A 95 -8.37 -0.99 -6.00
C ALA A 95 -7.31 -0.82 -4.87
N PRO A 96 -7.22 -1.73 -3.86
CA PRO A 96 -6.16 -1.67 -2.84
C PRO A 96 -4.71 -1.75 -3.35
N LEU A 97 -4.48 -2.26 -4.57
CA LEU A 97 -3.15 -2.38 -5.17
C LEU A 97 -2.47 -1.02 -5.39
N GLY A 98 -3.23 0.07 -5.56
CA GLY A 98 -2.69 1.41 -5.78
C GLY A 98 -2.00 2.04 -4.57
N CYS A 99 -2.09 1.42 -3.38
CA CYS A 99 -1.50 1.96 -2.14
C CYS A 99 -0.92 0.89 -1.21
N GLY A 100 -1.73 0.37 -0.28
CA GLY A 100 -1.24 -0.45 0.83
C GLY A 100 -0.61 -1.77 0.39
N LEU A 101 -1.24 -2.45 -0.58
CA LEU A 101 -0.75 -3.76 -1.02
C LEU A 101 0.53 -3.64 -1.85
N MET A 102 0.66 -2.64 -2.74
CA MET A 102 1.95 -2.41 -3.40
C MET A 102 3.04 -1.99 -2.43
N THR A 103 2.69 -1.29 -1.34
CA THR A 103 3.68 -0.80 -0.38
C THR A 103 4.41 -1.94 0.31
N GLY A 104 3.69 -2.94 0.84
CA GLY A 104 4.33 -4.05 1.54
C GLY A 104 5.06 -4.99 0.58
N SER A 105 4.44 -5.32 -0.56
CA SER A 105 5.09 -6.15 -1.58
C SER A 105 6.35 -5.49 -2.15
N GLY A 106 6.28 -4.20 -2.46
CA GLY A 106 7.42 -3.43 -2.95
C GLY A 106 8.51 -3.24 -1.90
N ALA A 107 8.16 -3.05 -0.62
CA ALA A 107 9.15 -2.99 0.45
C ALA A 107 10.02 -4.25 0.49
N VAL A 108 9.43 -5.43 0.26
CA VAL A 108 10.19 -6.67 0.18
C VAL A 108 10.93 -6.81 -1.14
N ILE A 109 10.22 -6.70 -2.28
CA ILE A 109 10.78 -7.01 -3.60
C ILE A 109 11.79 -5.95 -4.05
N ASN A 110 11.46 -4.67 -3.89
CA ASN A 110 12.28 -3.59 -4.45
C ASN A 110 13.36 -3.14 -3.47
N ARG A 111 13.08 -3.14 -2.16
CA ARG A 111 14.01 -2.61 -1.15
C ARG A 111 14.77 -3.68 -0.37
N LEU A 112 14.08 -4.63 0.25
CA LEU A 112 14.73 -5.65 1.08
C LEU A 112 15.53 -6.65 0.22
N ARG A 113 15.01 -7.02 -0.95
CA ARG A 113 15.62 -7.95 -1.92
C ARG A 113 16.18 -9.21 -1.26
N PRO A 114 15.35 -9.97 -0.52
CA PRO A 114 15.81 -11.16 0.16
C PRO A 114 16.25 -12.24 -0.83
N THR A 115 17.22 -13.04 -0.41
CA THR A 115 17.58 -14.31 -1.06
C THR A 115 16.74 -15.46 -0.47
N PRO A 116 16.72 -16.65 -1.10
CA PRO A 116 16.07 -17.83 -0.52
C PRO A 116 16.57 -18.17 0.90
N ASP A 117 17.83 -17.90 1.20
CA ASP A 117 18.43 -18.15 2.52
C ASP A 117 18.14 -17.05 3.56
N SER A 118 17.45 -15.98 3.15
CA SER A 118 17.11 -14.88 4.05
C SER A 118 16.04 -15.29 5.06
N SER A 119 16.05 -14.63 6.22
CA SER A 119 14.98 -14.66 7.20
C SER A 119 14.35 -13.28 7.33
N ILE A 120 13.04 -13.20 7.22
CA ILE A 120 12.28 -11.95 7.27
C ILE A 120 11.33 -11.98 8.46
N ALA A 121 11.27 -10.89 9.21
CA ALA A 121 10.26 -10.66 10.22
C ALA A 121 9.35 -9.49 9.78
N ILE A 122 8.04 -9.69 9.83
CA ILE A 122 7.04 -8.70 9.43
C ILE A 122 6.20 -8.36 10.66
N TYR A 123 6.31 -7.12 11.10
CA TYR A 123 5.62 -6.59 12.27
C TYR A 123 4.36 -5.84 11.85
N GLY A 124 3.22 -6.31 12.35
CA GLY A 124 1.89 -5.83 11.99
C GLY A 124 1.42 -6.47 10.68
N LEU A 125 0.24 -7.09 10.74
CA LEU A 125 -0.38 -7.89 9.68
C LEU A 125 -1.69 -7.24 9.19
N GLY A 126 -1.69 -5.92 9.10
CA GLY A 126 -2.66 -5.20 8.27
C GLY A 126 -2.40 -5.40 6.78
N ALA A 127 -3.07 -4.64 5.91
CA ALA A 127 -2.95 -4.79 4.45
C ALA A 127 -1.48 -4.72 3.96
N VAL A 128 -0.69 -3.80 4.51
CA VAL A 128 0.74 -3.66 4.18
C VAL A 128 1.53 -4.90 4.59
N GLY A 129 1.43 -5.34 5.85
CA GLY A 129 2.15 -6.51 6.34
C GLY A 129 1.80 -7.80 5.59
N MET A 130 0.50 -8.04 5.35
CA MET A 130 0.05 -9.20 4.58
C MET A 130 0.60 -9.22 3.16
N SER A 131 0.62 -8.07 2.47
CA SER A 131 1.22 -7.97 1.14
C SER A 131 2.74 -8.18 1.15
N GLY A 132 3.40 -7.85 2.27
CA GLY A 132 4.80 -8.15 2.52
C GLY A 132 5.09 -9.63 2.78
N ILE A 133 4.09 -10.45 3.13
CA ILE A 133 4.22 -11.92 3.26
C ILE A 133 4.03 -12.59 1.89
N LEU A 134 3.04 -12.12 1.12
CA LEU A 134 2.73 -12.68 -0.20
C LEU A 134 3.88 -12.48 -1.20
N ALA A 135 4.61 -11.37 -1.12
CA ALA A 135 5.78 -11.12 -1.96
C ALA A 135 6.90 -12.18 -1.83
N PRO A 136 7.38 -12.53 -0.61
CA PRO A 136 8.30 -13.64 -0.37
C PRO A 136 7.88 -14.99 -0.92
N ALA A 137 6.58 -15.29 -1.00
CA ALA A 137 6.09 -16.55 -1.56
C ALA A 137 6.55 -16.76 -3.02
N HIS A 138 6.74 -15.66 -3.78
CA HIS A 138 7.34 -15.69 -5.11
C HIS A 138 8.86 -15.87 -5.11
N LEU A 139 9.53 -15.42 -4.05
CA LEU A 139 10.98 -15.38 -3.91
C LEU A 139 11.57 -16.64 -3.24
N LYS A 140 10.72 -17.54 -2.74
CA LYS A 140 11.11 -18.79 -2.04
C LYS A 140 12.00 -18.53 -0.82
N VAL A 141 11.70 -17.47 -0.07
CA VAL A 141 12.39 -17.16 1.19
C VAL A 141 12.10 -18.27 2.21
N SER A 142 13.14 -18.84 2.80
CA SER A 142 13.05 -19.98 3.70
C SER A 142 12.34 -19.67 5.02
N THR A 143 12.52 -18.47 5.55
CA THR A 143 11.94 -18.08 6.85
C THR A 143 11.20 -16.75 6.78
N ILE A 144 9.90 -16.80 7.08
CA ILE A 144 9.02 -15.62 7.17
C ILE A 144 8.31 -15.69 8.51
N VAL A 145 8.64 -14.77 9.41
CA VAL A 145 8.05 -14.64 10.74
C VAL A 145 7.02 -13.52 10.73
N ALA A 146 5.74 -13.88 10.86
CA ALA A 146 4.63 -12.94 10.91
C ALA A 146 4.27 -12.60 12.36
N ILE A 147 4.23 -11.31 12.70
CA ILE A 147 4.09 -10.84 14.09
C ILE A 147 2.92 -9.87 14.17
N ASP A 148 1.91 -10.18 14.99
CA ASP A 148 0.71 -9.35 15.21
C ASP A 148 0.12 -9.64 16.59
N VAL A 149 -0.93 -8.91 16.97
CA VAL A 149 -1.68 -9.12 18.22
C VAL A 149 -3.04 -9.79 17.97
N VAL A 150 -3.50 -9.85 16.73
CA VAL A 150 -4.80 -10.40 16.34
C VAL A 150 -4.62 -11.85 15.86
N PRO A 151 -5.13 -12.86 16.58
CA PRO A 151 -4.93 -14.27 16.24
C PRO A 151 -5.44 -14.67 14.85
N SER A 152 -6.57 -14.12 14.40
CA SER A 152 -7.11 -14.40 13.06
C SER A 152 -6.18 -13.93 11.94
N ARG A 153 -5.46 -12.82 12.13
CA ARG A 153 -4.46 -12.35 11.18
C ARG A 153 -3.24 -13.27 11.14
N LEU A 154 -2.78 -13.76 12.29
CA LEU A 154 -1.70 -14.75 12.35
C LEU A 154 -2.09 -16.04 11.58
N ALA A 155 -3.32 -16.50 11.72
CA ALA A 155 -3.82 -17.66 10.96
C ALA A 155 -3.80 -17.41 9.43
N ILE A 156 -4.30 -16.26 8.97
CA ILE A 156 -4.26 -15.88 7.54
C ILE A 156 -2.81 -15.78 7.05
N ALA A 157 -1.90 -15.23 7.86
CA ALA A 157 -0.49 -15.12 7.49
C ALA A 157 0.17 -16.48 7.23
N LYS A 158 -0.20 -17.53 8.00
CA LYS A 158 0.26 -18.91 7.72
C LYS A 158 -0.22 -19.39 6.36
N GLU A 159 -1.49 -19.15 6.02
CA GLU A 159 -2.02 -19.50 4.69
C GLU A 159 -1.29 -18.75 3.56
N PHE A 160 -0.79 -17.54 3.84
CA PHE A 160 -0.09 -16.69 2.87
C PHE A 160 1.40 -17.04 2.73
N GLY A 161 1.89 -18.03 3.47
CA GLY A 161 3.27 -18.52 3.37
C GLY A 161 4.18 -18.10 4.52
N ALA A 162 3.67 -17.47 5.58
CA ALA A 162 4.47 -17.27 6.79
C ALA A 162 4.88 -18.63 7.37
N THR A 163 6.17 -18.86 7.58
CA THR A 163 6.67 -20.10 8.17
C THR A 163 6.50 -20.11 9.68
N HIS A 164 6.51 -18.94 10.32
CA HIS A 164 6.31 -18.76 11.75
C HIS A 164 5.32 -17.62 12.02
N THR A 165 4.62 -17.71 13.15
CA THR A 165 3.72 -16.66 13.64
C THR A 165 3.96 -16.43 15.11
N LEU A 166 4.07 -15.16 15.53
CA LEU A 166 4.30 -14.78 16.93
C LEU A 166 3.25 -13.76 17.38
N ASP A 167 2.73 -13.93 18.59
CA ASP A 167 1.90 -12.91 19.26
C ASP A 167 2.83 -11.84 19.85
N ALA A 168 2.71 -10.60 19.39
CA ALA A 168 3.54 -9.49 19.85
C ALA A 168 3.36 -9.16 21.34
N ARG A 169 2.28 -9.65 21.97
CA ARG A 169 2.00 -9.47 23.40
C ARG A 169 2.66 -10.53 24.27
N ALA A 170 3.20 -11.60 23.67
CA ALA A 170 3.90 -12.61 24.43
C ALA A 170 5.13 -11.99 25.12
N PRO A 171 5.31 -12.18 26.44
CA PRO A 171 6.36 -11.51 27.21
C PRO A 171 7.78 -11.86 26.74
N ASP A 172 7.93 -12.99 26.04
CA ASP A 172 9.17 -13.53 25.53
C ASP A 172 9.30 -13.42 24.00
N VAL A 173 8.43 -12.65 23.31
CA VAL A 173 8.42 -12.58 21.83
C VAL A 173 9.78 -12.18 21.23
N LEU A 174 10.54 -11.31 21.89
CA LEU A 174 11.88 -10.93 21.44
C LEU A 174 12.87 -12.10 21.54
N ALA A 175 12.78 -12.89 22.62
CA ALA A 175 13.60 -14.09 22.79
C ALA A 175 13.22 -15.18 21.78
N GLN A 176 11.94 -15.29 21.41
CA GLN A 176 11.47 -16.19 20.37
C GLN A 176 11.99 -15.79 18.98
N LEU A 177 12.11 -14.48 18.69
CA LEU A 177 12.60 -13.99 17.40
C LEU A 177 14.13 -14.05 17.29
N ARG A 178 14.84 -13.66 18.34
CA ARG A 178 16.30 -13.68 18.43
C ARG A 178 16.75 -13.97 19.86
N PRO A 179 17.07 -15.23 20.19
CA PRO A 179 17.58 -15.58 21.52
C PRO A 179 18.80 -14.72 21.90
N GLY A 180 18.73 -14.01 23.03
CA GLY A 180 19.85 -13.24 23.59
C GLY A 180 19.99 -11.78 23.13
N VAL A 181 19.10 -11.26 22.28
CA VAL A 181 19.16 -9.85 21.84
C VAL A 181 18.36 -8.95 22.78
N LYS A 182 18.99 -7.86 23.26
CA LYS A 182 18.30 -6.76 23.94
C LYS A 182 17.96 -5.66 22.92
N PRO A 183 16.78 -5.02 22.99
CA PRO A 183 16.33 -4.04 22.00
C PRO A 183 17.02 -2.65 22.10
N ASP A 184 18.22 -2.59 22.67
CA ASP A 184 18.93 -1.32 22.86
C ASP A 184 19.55 -0.83 21.53
N PHE A 185 19.41 0.46 21.25
CA PHE A 185 20.06 1.10 20.10
C PHE A 185 21.56 1.31 20.38
N ALA A 186 22.31 0.21 20.49
CA ALA A 186 23.74 0.25 20.73
C ALA A 186 24.49 0.57 19.42
N ILE A 187 24.90 1.83 19.22
CA ILE A 187 25.50 2.30 17.96
C ILE A 187 26.74 1.49 17.56
N PHE A 188 27.58 1.10 18.52
CA PHE A 188 28.75 0.26 18.25
C PHE A 188 28.37 -1.13 17.75
N GLU A 189 27.36 -1.77 18.35
CA GLU A 189 26.84 -3.06 17.89
C GLU A 189 26.28 -2.97 16.47
N HIS A 190 25.56 -1.87 16.15
CA HIS A 190 25.01 -1.66 14.81
C HIS A 190 26.09 -1.57 13.76
N VAL A 191 27.19 -0.88 14.06
CA VAL A 191 28.37 -0.83 13.18
C VAL A 191 29.01 -2.21 13.08
N CYS A 192 29.30 -2.88 14.19
CA CYS A 192 29.94 -4.19 14.21
C CYS A 192 29.11 -5.30 13.55
N THR A 193 27.79 -5.14 13.47
CA THR A 193 26.85 -6.09 12.84
C THR A 193 26.32 -5.61 11.49
N ALA A 194 26.85 -4.49 10.95
CA ALA A 194 26.46 -3.91 9.67
C ALA A 194 24.93 -3.75 9.48
N LYS A 195 24.22 -3.38 10.56
CA LYS A 195 22.76 -3.18 10.50
C LYS A 195 22.42 -2.00 9.59
N ILE A 196 21.44 -2.19 8.72
CA ILE A 196 20.95 -1.16 7.78
C ILE A 196 19.54 -0.76 8.21
N TYR A 197 19.30 0.54 8.34
CA TYR A 197 17.98 1.13 8.48
C TYR A 197 17.56 1.78 7.18
N SER A 198 16.35 1.48 6.71
CA SER A 198 15.83 2.07 5.50
C SER A 198 14.37 2.43 5.62
N ALA A 199 14.05 3.68 5.31
CA ALA A 199 12.69 4.09 5.03
C ALA A 199 12.25 3.60 3.64
N VAL A 200 10.95 3.37 3.48
CA VAL A 200 10.32 2.97 2.21
C VAL A 200 9.02 3.75 2.07
N LEU A 201 8.87 4.48 0.97
CA LEU A 201 7.62 5.13 0.60
C LEU A 201 7.01 4.39 -0.59
N MET A 202 5.73 4.02 -0.50
CA MET A 202 4.99 3.34 -1.57
C MET A 202 5.71 2.11 -2.16
N GLY A 203 6.45 1.38 -1.31
CA GLY A 203 7.20 0.19 -1.74
C GLY A 203 8.41 0.48 -2.65
N CYS A 204 8.83 1.74 -2.79
CA CYS A 204 9.78 2.17 -3.82
C CYS A 204 9.38 1.71 -5.23
N CYS A 205 8.08 1.61 -5.48
CA CYS A 205 7.54 1.10 -6.75
C CYS A 205 7.43 2.20 -7.80
N TYR A 206 7.45 1.80 -9.05
CA TYR A 206 6.85 2.56 -10.14
C TYR A 206 5.44 2.00 -10.39
N PRO A 207 4.35 2.72 -10.04
CA PRO A 207 3.00 2.16 -10.12
C PRO A 207 2.61 1.63 -11.50
N ARG A 208 3.05 2.30 -12.58
CA ARG A 208 2.74 1.89 -13.96
C ARG A 208 3.26 0.50 -14.32
N GLU A 209 4.32 0.02 -13.68
CA GLU A 209 4.88 -1.30 -13.91
C GLU A 209 4.48 -2.28 -12.80
N PHE A 210 4.49 -1.81 -11.55
CA PHE A 210 4.32 -2.68 -10.39
C PHE A 210 2.87 -3.06 -10.12
N VAL A 211 1.89 -2.19 -10.43
CA VAL A 211 0.47 -2.53 -10.29
C VAL A 211 0.09 -3.65 -11.26
N PRO A 212 0.37 -3.57 -12.58
CA PRO A 212 0.11 -4.67 -13.51
C PRO A 212 0.74 -6.00 -13.06
N PHE A 213 1.99 -5.95 -12.59
CA PHE A 213 2.65 -7.12 -12.02
C PHE A 213 1.85 -7.77 -10.88
N LEU A 214 1.34 -6.99 -9.92
CA LEU A 214 0.52 -7.52 -8.83
C LEU A 214 -0.84 -8.05 -9.31
N ILE A 215 -1.44 -7.42 -10.33
CA ILE A 215 -2.67 -7.92 -10.95
C ILE A 215 -2.42 -9.31 -11.57
N ASP A 216 -1.31 -9.48 -12.27
CA ASP A 216 -0.95 -10.78 -12.87
C ASP A 216 -0.71 -11.85 -11.80
N LEU A 217 -0.10 -11.50 -10.67
CA LEU A 217 0.06 -12.43 -9.55
C LEU A 217 -1.29 -12.83 -8.94
N HIS A 218 -2.22 -11.87 -8.83
CA HIS A 218 -3.58 -12.14 -8.37
C HIS A 218 -4.32 -13.09 -9.33
N ARG A 219 -4.27 -12.83 -10.64
CA ARG A 219 -4.86 -13.70 -11.68
C ARG A 219 -4.29 -15.13 -11.66
N GLN A 220 -3.04 -15.29 -11.26
CA GLN A 220 -2.39 -16.60 -11.08
C GLN A 220 -2.78 -17.30 -9.75
N GLY A 221 -3.63 -16.69 -8.92
CA GLY A 221 -4.00 -17.20 -7.59
C GLY A 221 -2.89 -17.08 -6.55
N LYS A 222 -1.79 -16.38 -6.86
CA LYS A 222 -0.63 -16.23 -5.97
C LYS A 222 -0.72 -15.00 -5.07
N PHE A 223 -1.68 -14.12 -5.34
CA PHE A 223 -1.94 -12.93 -4.54
C PHE A 223 -3.46 -12.83 -4.23
N PRO A 224 -3.99 -13.65 -3.31
CA PRO A 224 -5.43 -13.79 -3.05
C PRO A 224 -5.99 -12.60 -2.23
N ILE A 225 -6.20 -11.46 -2.89
CA ILE A 225 -6.66 -10.19 -2.29
C ILE A 225 -8.02 -10.33 -1.60
N GLU A 226 -8.88 -11.17 -2.15
CA GLU A 226 -10.22 -11.49 -1.66
C GLU A 226 -10.20 -12.08 -0.25
N LYS A 227 -9.11 -12.75 0.16
CA LYS A 227 -8.97 -13.29 1.53
C LYS A 227 -8.74 -12.23 2.60
N ILE A 228 -8.33 -11.03 2.20
CA ILE A 228 -8.05 -9.92 3.12
C ILE A 228 -8.96 -8.71 2.89
N SER A 229 -9.87 -8.79 1.90
CA SER A 229 -10.69 -7.66 1.48
C SER A 229 -12.18 -7.98 1.53
N LYS A 230 -12.98 -6.99 1.90
CA LYS A 230 -14.46 -7.08 1.87
C LYS A 230 -15.05 -5.84 1.24
N LYS A 231 -16.01 -6.03 0.33
CA LYS A 231 -16.74 -4.94 -0.32
C LYS A 231 -17.86 -4.45 0.59
N TYR A 232 -18.06 -3.15 0.61
CA TYR A 232 -19.12 -2.45 1.32
C TYR A 232 -19.73 -1.41 0.38
N LYS A 233 -21.04 -1.20 0.47
CA LYS A 233 -21.69 -0.08 -0.21
C LYS A 233 -21.38 1.24 0.51
N VAL A 234 -21.62 2.37 -0.16
CA VAL A 234 -21.39 3.71 0.41
C VAL A 234 -22.19 3.94 1.70
N ASP A 235 -23.43 3.46 1.77
CA ASP A 235 -24.27 3.57 2.99
C ASP A 235 -23.76 2.73 4.17
N GLN A 236 -22.93 1.73 3.89
CA GLN A 236 -22.25 0.89 4.90
C GLN A 236 -20.88 1.44 5.32
N PHE A 237 -20.55 2.69 4.99
CA PHE A 237 -19.22 3.25 5.27
C PHE A 237 -18.80 3.12 6.75
N GLN A 238 -19.71 3.38 7.70
CA GLN A 238 -19.39 3.27 9.12
C GLN A 238 -19.19 1.81 9.57
N GLU A 239 -19.94 0.86 9.01
CA GLU A 239 -19.72 -0.57 9.22
C GLU A 239 -18.32 -0.98 8.73
N ALA A 240 -17.92 -0.50 7.56
CA ALA A 240 -16.62 -0.77 6.98
C ALA A 240 -15.45 -0.25 7.85
N ILE A 241 -15.61 0.94 8.44
CA ILE A 241 -14.62 1.51 9.38
C ILE A 241 -14.54 0.67 10.66
N LEU A 242 -15.68 0.34 11.27
CA LEU A 242 -15.71 -0.46 12.50
C LEU A 242 -15.10 -1.85 12.29
N ALA A 243 -15.44 -2.52 11.19
CA ALA A 243 -14.88 -3.83 10.84
C ALA A 243 -13.35 -3.75 10.63
N MET A 244 -12.85 -2.64 10.10
CA MET A 244 -11.42 -2.40 9.94
C MET A 244 -10.71 -2.15 11.28
N GLU A 245 -11.28 -1.32 12.14
CA GLU A 245 -10.71 -0.95 13.44
C GLU A 245 -10.68 -2.13 14.42
N THR A 246 -11.75 -2.93 14.45
CA THR A 246 -11.83 -4.16 15.26
C THR A 246 -10.98 -5.30 14.71
N GLY A 247 -10.53 -5.17 13.46
CA GLY A 247 -9.70 -6.15 12.78
C GLY A 247 -10.45 -7.34 12.19
N GLU A 248 -11.79 -7.31 12.17
CA GLU A 248 -12.63 -8.26 11.43
C GLU A 248 -12.25 -8.28 9.94
N VAL A 249 -12.01 -7.11 9.36
CA VAL A 249 -11.62 -6.94 7.97
C VAL A 249 -10.28 -6.22 7.89
N ILE A 250 -9.34 -6.77 7.12
CA ILE A 250 -8.02 -6.16 6.92
C ILE A 250 -8.11 -4.99 5.92
N LYS A 251 -8.91 -5.14 4.86
CA LYS A 251 -9.02 -4.14 3.79
C LYS A 251 -10.46 -3.96 3.29
N PRO A 252 -11.23 -3.00 3.84
CA PRO A 252 -12.53 -2.65 3.28
C PRO A 252 -12.37 -1.99 1.90
N ILE A 253 -13.32 -2.26 1.00
CA ILE A 253 -13.45 -1.65 -0.32
C ILE A 253 -14.84 -1.01 -0.40
N ILE A 254 -14.90 0.31 -0.56
CA ILE A 254 -16.17 1.02 -0.74
C ILE A 254 -16.53 1.00 -2.23
N VAL A 255 -17.72 0.50 -2.54
CA VAL A 255 -18.27 0.43 -3.89
C VAL A 255 -19.31 1.53 -4.04
N PHE A 256 -19.11 2.37 -5.05
CA PHE A 256 -20.05 3.40 -5.48
C PHE A 256 -20.96 2.84 -6.57
N ASP A 257 -22.24 3.19 -6.51
CA ASP A 257 -23.22 2.89 -7.56
C ASP A 257 -23.06 3.83 -8.78
#